data_AF-A0A4Q5WBL0-F1
#
_entry.id   AF-A0A4Q5WBL0-F1
#
_cell.length_a   1.000
_cell.length_b   1.000
_cell.length_c   1.000
_cell.angle_alpha   90.00
_cell.angle_beta   90.00
_cell.angle_gamma   90.00
#
_symmetry.space_group_name_H-M   'P 1'
#
loop_
_entity.id
_entity.type
_entity.pdbx_description
1 polymer ?
#
loop_
_entity_poly.entity_id
_entity_poly.type
_entity_poly.pdbx_seq_one_letter_code
_entity_poly.pdbx_strand_id
1 'polypeptide(L)'
;VYKGALGFMRVSFVGLVFNFTFFVFQSFMRGVGRPGLPVWIVLGTVVLNFALDPPLIFGWGPIPAMGVMGAAVATFITQTLAAIIGIFILFRGKQGIRLTWRDFRPEWPYVKRAFALGLPASIEQSMRALGVMMMTFLLASFGTLAMAAYGV
;
A
#
# COMPACT_ATOMS: atom_id res chain seq x y z
N VAL A 1 -10.77 21.93 -8.84
CA VAL A 1 -9.79 20.88 -9.24
C VAL A 1 -8.55 20.84 -8.32
N TYR A 2 -7.90 21.96 -7.99
CA TYR A 2 -6.65 21.97 -7.19
C TYR A 2 -6.76 21.71 -5.66
N LYS A 3 -7.90 22.01 -5.02
CA LYS A 3 -8.05 21.80 -3.55
C LYS A 3 -8.12 20.33 -3.13
N GLY A 4 -8.70 19.45 -3.96
CA GLY A 4 -8.77 18.01 -3.69
C GLY A 4 -7.41 17.31 -3.80
N ALA A 5 -6.60 17.71 -4.79
CA ALA A 5 -5.25 17.18 -4.99
C ALA A 5 -4.30 17.51 -3.83
N LEU A 6 -4.38 18.73 -3.27
CA LEU A 6 -3.58 19.14 -2.11
C LEU A 6 -3.97 18.39 -0.82
N GLY A 7 -5.26 18.14 -0.63
CA GLY A 7 -5.76 17.32 0.49
C GLY A 7 -5.29 15.87 0.37
N PHE A 8 -5.40 15.28 -0.82
CA PHE A 8 -4.93 13.93 -1.11
C PHE A 8 -3.42 13.79 -0.90
N MET A 9 -2.62 14.76 -1.37
CA MET A 9 -1.17 14.77 -1.16
C MET A 9 -0.82 14.81 0.32
N ARG A 10 -1.43 15.69 1.13
CA ARG A 10 -1.15 15.75 2.58
C ARG A 10 -1.49 14.44 3.30
N VAL A 11 -2.66 13.86 3.01
CA VAL A 11 -3.07 12.58 3.61
C VAL A 11 -2.14 11.45 3.16
N SER A 12 -1.75 11.43 1.88
CA SER A 12 -0.81 10.44 1.35
C SER A 12 0.58 10.54 1.97
N PHE A 13 1.09 11.75 2.21
CA PHE A 13 2.38 11.96 2.88
C PHE A 13 2.38 11.47 4.32
N VAL A 14 1.30 11.71 5.07
CA VAL A 14 1.15 11.15 6.44
C VAL A 14 0.96 9.63 6.39
N GLY A 15 0.23 9.13 5.39
CA GLY A 15 0.04 7.70 5.12
C GLY A 15 1.31 6.97 4.74
N LEU A 16 2.30 7.68 4.20
CA LEU A 16 3.55 7.10 3.73
C LEU A 16 4.31 6.39 4.84
N VAL A 17 4.30 6.93 6.07
CA VAL A 17 4.94 6.29 7.23
C VAL A 17 4.26 4.95 7.54
N PHE A 18 2.93 4.93 7.59
CA PHE A 18 2.15 3.71 7.86
C PHE A 18 2.28 2.68 6.74
N ASN A 19 2.23 3.15 5.49
CA ASN A 19 2.41 2.30 4.32
C ASN A 19 3.80 1.67 4.32
N PHE A 20 4.85 2.45 4.62
CA PHE A 20 6.21 1.96 4.74
C PHE A 20 6.35 0.92 5.85
N THR A 21 5.76 1.18 7.03
CA THR A 21 5.72 0.20 8.12
C THR A 21 5.05 -1.11 7.71
N PHE A 22 3.90 -1.04 7.02
CA PHE A 22 3.23 -2.23 6.51
C PHE A 22 4.07 -2.97 5.46
N PHE A 23 4.74 -2.22 4.58
CA PHE A 23 5.60 -2.79 3.55
C PHE A 23 6.82 -3.53 4.15
N VAL A 24 7.42 -2.97 5.20
CA VAL A 24 8.48 -3.61 5.98
C VAL A 24 7.95 -4.88 6.64
N PHE A 25 6.76 -4.83 7.26
CA PHE A 25 6.13 -6.01 7.86
C PHE A 25 5.88 -7.12 6.83
N GLN A 26 5.34 -6.78 5.65
CA GLN A 26 5.14 -7.75 4.58
C GLN A 26 6.46 -8.38 4.12
N SER A 27 7.51 -7.56 3.94
CA SER A 27 8.83 -8.03 3.53
C SER A 27 9.46 -8.94 4.59
N PHE A 28 9.27 -8.63 5.87
CA PHE A 28 9.71 -9.48 6.98
C PHE A 28 8.98 -10.83 6.97
N MET A 29 7.65 -10.84 6.88
CA MET A 29 6.86 -12.08 6.84
C MET A 29 7.17 -12.94 5.61
N ARG A 30 7.45 -12.30 4.46
CA ARG A 30 7.95 -12.99 3.25
C ARG A 30 9.33 -13.60 3.49
N GLY A 31 10.24 -12.88 4.16
CA GLY A 31 11.59 -13.36 4.48
C GLY A 31 11.62 -14.55 5.46
N VAL A 32 10.66 -14.64 6.37
CA VAL A 32 10.52 -15.77 7.33
C VAL A 32 9.80 -16.97 6.70
N GLY A 33 9.38 -16.88 5.43
CA GLY A 33 8.71 -17.98 4.71
C GLY A 33 7.25 -18.19 5.10
N ARG A 34 6.59 -17.20 5.74
CA ARG A 34 5.15 -17.23 6.07
C ARG A 34 4.39 -16.09 5.38
N PRO A 35 4.29 -16.11 4.04
CA PRO A 35 3.59 -15.05 3.29
C PRO A 35 2.07 -15.03 3.52
N GLY A 36 1.47 -16.12 4.04
CA GLY A 36 0.02 -16.21 4.22
C GLY A 36 -0.57 -15.21 5.22
N LEU A 37 0.17 -14.85 6.27
CA LEU A 37 -0.31 -13.90 7.30
C LEU A 37 -0.55 -12.49 6.74
N PRO A 38 0.41 -11.88 6.00
CA PRO A 38 0.16 -10.65 5.27
C PRO A 38 -1.06 -10.72 4.35
N VAL A 39 -1.26 -11.84 3.67
CA VAL A 39 -2.39 -11.99 2.72
C VAL A 39 -3.73 -11.93 3.44
N TRP A 40 -3.88 -12.60 4.59
CA TRP A 40 -5.10 -12.50 5.41
C TRP A 40 -5.37 -11.09 5.94
N ILE A 41 -4.31 -10.36 6.33
CA ILE A 41 -4.45 -8.96 6.76
C ILE A 41 -4.89 -8.09 5.59
N VAL A 42 -4.26 -8.23 4.41
CA VAL A 42 -4.66 -7.49 3.20
C VAL A 42 -6.12 -7.80 2.85
N LEU A 43 -6.53 -9.07 2.89
CA LEU A 43 -7.90 -9.46 2.61
C LEU A 43 -8.89 -8.80 3.58
N GLY A 44 -8.58 -8.77 4.87
CA GLY A 44 -9.36 -8.04 5.86
C GLY A 44 -9.43 -6.53 5.57
N THR A 45 -8.32 -5.91 5.16
CA THR A 45 -8.32 -4.49 4.80
C THR A 45 -9.14 -4.17 3.56
N VAL A 46 -9.14 -5.05 2.56
CA VAL A 46 -9.95 -4.90 1.34
C VAL A 46 -11.43 -4.99 1.67
N VAL A 47 -11.83 -5.95 2.50
CA VAL A 47 -13.21 -6.09 2.97
C VAL A 47 -13.65 -4.85 3.77
N LEU A 48 -12.78 -4.37 4.67
CA LEU A 48 -13.06 -3.18 5.46
C LEU A 48 -13.14 -1.92 4.58
N ASN A 49 -12.27 -1.81 3.57
CA ASN A 49 -12.29 -0.70 2.62
C ASN A 49 -13.58 -0.72 1.80
N PHE A 50 -13.98 -1.88 1.28
CA PHE A 50 -15.26 -2.05 0.58
C PHE A 50 -16.47 -1.69 1.44
N ALA A 51 -16.43 -1.95 2.76
CA ALA A 51 -17.49 -1.55 3.68
C ALA A 51 -17.49 -0.04 4.00
N LEU A 52 -16.32 0.59 4.03
CA LEU A 52 -16.15 2.00 4.38
C LEU A 52 -16.31 2.94 3.18
N ASP A 53 -15.99 2.50 1.96
CA ASP A 53 -16.03 3.33 0.78
C ASP A 53 -17.43 3.85 0.43
N PRO A 54 -18.50 3.03 0.37
CA PRO A 54 -19.84 3.51 0.05
C PRO A 54 -20.35 4.62 0.99
N PRO A 55 -20.27 4.50 2.33
CA PRO A 55 -20.73 5.57 3.22
C PRO A 55 -19.85 6.81 3.21
N LEU A 56 -18.54 6.69 2.97
CA LEU A 56 -17.62 7.85 2.89
C LEU A 56 -17.67 8.58 1.54
N ILE A 57 -17.91 7.86 0.44
CA ILE A 57 -17.99 8.43 -0.90
C ILE A 57 -19.34 9.12 -1.12
N PHE A 58 -20.44 8.38 -0.91
CA PHE A 58 -21.79 8.87 -1.18
C PHE A 58 -22.38 9.69 -0.03
N GLY A 59 -21.76 9.62 1.15
CA GLY A 59 -22.32 10.18 2.39
C GLY A 59 -23.46 9.31 2.90
N TRP A 60 -23.45 8.99 4.20
CA TRP A 60 -24.51 8.23 4.84
C TRP A 60 -24.88 8.89 6.18
N GLY A 61 -26.14 9.33 6.32
CA GLY A 61 -26.64 10.00 7.52
C GLY A 61 -25.94 11.36 7.79
N PRO A 62 -25.24 11.55 8.92
CA PRO A 62 -24.59 12.82 9.30
C PRO A 62 -23.25 13.10 8.60
N ILE A 63 -22.74 12.17 7.80
CA ILE A 63 -21.44 12.30 7.14
C ILE A 63 -21.65 12.96 5.75
N PRO A 64 -21.09 14.17 5.51
CA PRO A 64 -21.19 14.80 4.19
C PRO A 64 -20.45 13.97 3.14
N ALA A 65 -20.98 13.91 1.92
CA ALA A 65 -20.35 13.21 0.82
C ALA A 65 -18.94 13.79 0.54
N MET A 66 -17.91 13.03 0.91
CA MET A 66 -16.51 13.45 0.73
C MET A 66 -15.96 13.05 -0.64
N GLY A 67 -16.71 12.28 -1.44
CA GLY A 67 -16.32 11.85 -2.78
C GLY A 67 -14.96 11.17 -2.79
N VAL A 68 -14.05 11.66 -3.64
CA VAL A 68 -12.67 11.15 -3.77
C VAL A 68 -11.86 11.27 -2.47
N MET A 69 -12.15 12.27 -1.63
CA MET A 69 -11.48 12.43 -0.33
C MET A 69 -11.92 11.34 0.66
N GLY A 70 -13.17 10.89 0.57
CA GLY A 70 -13.70 9.79 1.38
C GLY A 70 -12.97 8.47 1.11
N ALA A 71 -12.75 8.15 -0.18
CA ALA A 71 -11.98 6.96 -0.59
C ALA A 71 -10.54 6.99 -0.06
N ALA A 72 -9.88 8.16 -0.10
CA ALA A 72 -8.53 8.32 0.43
C ALA A 72 -8.48 8.10 1.96
N VAL A 73 -9.46 8.61 2.70
CA VAL A 73 -9.54 8.45 4.16
C VAL A 73 -9.85 7.00 4.54
N ALA A 74 -10.77 6.35 3.84
CA ALA A 74 -11.08 4.93 4.05
C ALA A 74 -9.83 4.06 3.83
N THR A 75 -9.10 4.31 2.74
CA THR A 75 -7.84 3.64 2.41
C THR A 75 -6.76 3.90 3.46
N PHE A 76 -6.66 5.13 3.97
CA PHE A 76 -5.72 5.46 5.02
C PHE A 76 -6.04 4.70 6.32
N ILE A 77 -7.30 4.70 6.76
CA ILE A 77 -7.74 4.02 7.98
C ILE A 77 -7.48 2.51 7.89
N THR A 78 -7.81 1.90 6.76
CA THR A 78 -7.62 0.46 6.55
C THR A 78 -6.14 0.10 6.54
N GLN A 79 -5.29 0.91 5.89
CA GLN A 79 -3.83 0.72 5.92
C GLN A 79 -3.22 0.93 7.31
N THR A 80 -3.67 1.93 8.07
CA THR A 80 -3.23 2.16 9.45
C THR A 80 -3.62 0.98 10.34
N LEU A 81 -4.84 0.45 10.21
CA LEU A 81 -5.28 -0.76 10.91
C LEU A 81 -4.42 -1.98 10.52
N ALA A 82 -4.14 -2.17 9.22
CA ALA A 82 -3.25 -3.22 8.75
C ALA A 82 -1.86 -3.14 9.38
N ALA A 83 -1.28 -1.93 9.43
CA ALA A 83 0.02 -1.68 10.03
C ALA A 83 0.02 -2.00 11.53
N ILE A 84 -1.00 -1.55 12.27
CA ILE A 84 -1.15 -1.83 13.71
C ILE A 84 -1.29 -3.34 13.97
N ILE A 85 -2.14 -4.03 13.21
CA ILE A 85 -2.32 -5.48 13.32
C ILE A 85 -1.01 -6.21 12.98
N GLY A 86 -0.30 -5.78 11.94
CA GLY A 86 1.01 -6.31 11.56
C GLY A 86 2.04 -6.17 12.68
N ILE A 87 2.17 -4.96 13.25
CA ILE A 87 3.04 -4.71 14.41
C ILE A 87 2.64 -5.60 15.59
N PHE A 88 1.35 -5.67 15.91
CA PHE A 88 0.88 -6.47 17.03
C PHE A 88 1.21 -7.96 16.86
N ILE A 89 1.02 -8.51 15.65
CA ILE A 89 1.39 -9.90 15.33
C ILE A 89 2.91 -10.10 15.44
N LEU A 90 3.70 -9.11 14.99
CA LEU A 90 5.16 -9.14 15.05
C LEU A 90 5.66 -9.16 16.51
N PHE A 91 5.09 -8.32 17.37
CA PHE A 91 5.41 -8.26 18.81
C PHE A 91 4.92 -9.49 19.59
N ARG A 92 3.83 -10.13 19.14
CA ARG A 92 3.28 -11.32 19.82
C ARG A 92 4.17 -12.57 19.67
N GLY A 93 5.17 -12.55 18.78
CA GLY A 93 6.27 -13.54 18.73
C GLY A 93 5.86 -14.99 18.41
N LYS A 94 4.59 -15.26 18.08
CA LYS A 94 4.06 -16.63 17.87
C LYS A 94 4.48 -17.28 16.54
N GLN A 95 5.26 -16.60 15.70
CA GLN A 95 5.56 -17.01 14.33
C GLN A 95 7.05 -17.32 14.10
N GLY A 96 7.83 -17.53 15.16
CA GLY A 96 9.19 -18.09 15.08
C GLY A 96 10.34 -17.09 15.32
N ILE A 97 10.05 -15.79 15.45
CA ILE A 97 11.06 -14.78 15.79
C ILE A 97 10.47 -13.85 16.85
N ARG A 98 11.08 -13.86 18.04
CA ARG A 98 10.83 -12.84 19.08
C ARG A 98 11.64 -11.62 18.68
N LEU A 99 11.01 -10.62 18.04
CA LEU A 99 11.65 -9.31 17.88
C LEU A 99 11.94 -8.77 19.27
N THR A 100 13.18 -8.90 19.71
CA THR A 100 13.63 -8.30 20.96
C THR A 100 14.24 -6.96 20.60
N TRP A 101 14.01 -5.91 21.40
CA TRP A 101 14.57 -4.57 21.19
C TRP A 101 16.10 -4.55 21.00
N ARG A 102 16.80 -5.65 21.34
CA ARG A 102 18.23 -5.87 21.12
C ARG A 102 18.64 -6.18 19.67
N ASP A 103 17.72 -6.69 18.83
CA ASP A 103 17.99 -7.02 17.42
C ASP A 103 17.86 -5.79 16.49
N PHE A 104 17.51 -4.63 17.04
CA PHE A 104 17.41 -3.35 16.33
C PHE A 104 18.78 -2.69 16.09
N ARG A 105 19.84 -3.50 15.97
CA ARG A 105 21.17 -3.00 15.63
C ARG A 105 21.30 -3.04 14.10
N PRO A 106 21.43 -1.90 13.42
CA PRO A 106 21.60 -1.87 11.98
C PRO A 106 22.93 -2.53 11.61
N GLU A 107 22.87 -3.77 11.11
CA GLU A 107 24.03 -4.47 10.60
C GLU A 107 24.32 -4.02 9.16
N TRP A 108 25.36 -3.21 8.99
CA TRP A 108 25.76 -2.60 7.72
C TRP A 108 25.92 -3.58 6.54
N PRO A 109 26.42 -4.81 6.71
CA PRO A 109 26.47 -5.82 5.64
C PRO A 109 25.09 -6.20 5.10
N TYR A 110 24.09 -6.33 5.98
CA TYR A 110 22.71 -6.66 5.60
C TYR A 110 22.00 -5.47 4.97
N VAL A 111 22.26 -4.25 5.45
CA VAL A 111 21.74 -3.03 4.83
C VAL A 111 22.25 -2.89 3.39
N LYS A 112 23.55 -3.10 3.14
CA LYS A 112 24.10 -3.09 1.77
C LYS A 112 23.48 -4.16 0.87
N ARG A 113 23.27 -5.38 1.38
CA ARG A 113 22.59 -6.44 0.62
C ARG A 113 21.13 -6.09 0.32
N ALA A 114 20.41 -5.52 1.28
CA ALA A 114 19.06 -5.05 1.09
C ALA A 114 18.99 -3.94 0.02
N PHE A 115 19.94 -3.00 0.02
CA PHE A 115 20.05 -1.99 -1.05
C PHE A 115 20.43 -2.60 -2.40
N ALA A 116 21.36 -3.54 -2.45
CA ALA A 116 21.77 -4.21 -3.68
C ALA A 116 20.65 -5.07 -4.31
N LEU A 117 19.72 -5.59 -3.49
CA LEU A 117 18.50 -6.25 -3.95
C LEU A 117 17.37 -5.26 -4.27
N GLY A 118 17.27 -4.18 -3.49
CA GLY A 118 16.23 -3.16 -3.64
C GLY A 118 16.40 -2.28 -4.87
N LEU A 119 17.65 -1.96 -5.25
CA LEU A 119 17.97 -1.20 -6.46
C LEU A 119 17.45 -1.86 -7.75
N PRO A 120 17.80 -3.12 -8.06
CA PRO A 120 17.29 -3.77 -9.27
C PRO A 120 15.78 -3.98 -9.22
N ALA A 121 15.20 -4.32 -8.06
CA ALA A 121 13.74 -4.45 -7.92
C ALA A 121 13.00 -3.12 -8.18
N SER A 122 13.55 -2.00 -7.71
CA SER A 122 12.97 -0.67 -7.94
C SER A 122 13.07 -0.25 -9.41
N ILE A 123 14.19 -0.59 -10.07
CA ILE A 123 14.37 -0.37 -11.51
C ILE A 123 13.34 -1.19 -12.29
N GLU A 124 13.18 -2.48 -11.95
CA GLU A 124 12.20 -3.35 -12.59
C GLU A 124 10.77 -2.79 -12.44
N GLN A 125 10.39 -2.37 -11.23
CA GLN A 125 9.07 -1.78 -10.98
C GLN A 125 8.87 -0.48 -11.77
N SER A 126 9.90 0.36 -11.85
CA SER A 126 9.87 1.60 -12.63
C SER A 126 9.75 1.32 -14.13
N MET A 127 10.50 0.34 -14.65
CA MET A 127 10.41 -0.08 -16.06
C MET A 127 9.04 -0.65 -16.40
N ARG A 128 8.43 -1.44 -15.50
CA ARG A 128 7.05 -1.92 -15.68
C ARG A 128 6.05 -0.76 -15.75
N ALA A 129 6.16 0.21 -14.85
CA ALA A 129 5.30 1.39 -14.84
C ALA A 129 5.45 2.21 -16.13
N LEU A 130 6.68 2.40 -16.61
CA LEU A 130 6.97 3.04 -17.89
C LEU A 130 6.39 2.25 -19.07
N GLY A 131 6.48 0.92 -19.04
CA GLY A 131 5.91 0.05 -20.06
C GLY A 131 4.39 0.22 -20.18
N VAL A 132 3.68 0.24 -19.04
CA VAL A 132 2.23 0.49 -19.00
C VAL A 132 1.91 1.89 -19.51
N MET A 133 2.66 2.91 -19.09
CA MET A 133 2.49 4.30 -19.57
C MET A 133 2.67 4.41 -21.09
N MET A 134 3.70 3.78 -21.63
CA MET A 134 3.97 3.75 -23.08
C MET A 134 2.87 3.03 -23.85
N MET A 135 2.42 1.87 -23.36
CA MET A 135 1.27 1.15 -23.92
C MET A 135 0.03 2.02 -23.93
N THR A 136 -0.26 2.70 -22.82
CA THR A 136 -1.42 3.58 -22.67
C THR A 136 -1.33 4.76 -23.63
N PHE A 137 -0.13 5.35 -23.79
CA PHE A 137 0.10 6.45 -24.73
C PHE A 137 -0.09 6.03 -26.20
N LEU A 138 0.41 4.84 -26.57
CA LEU A 138 0.21 4.29 -27.91
C LEU A 138 -1.26 3.97 -28.16
N LEU A 139 -1.95 3.32 -27.23
CA LEU A 139 -3.38 3.02 -27.37
C LEU A 139 -4.24 4.27 -27.45
N ALA A 140 -3.84 5.35 -26.76
CA ALA A 140 -4.52 6.63 -26.84
C ALA A 140 -4.47 7.25 -28.25
N SER A 141 -3.44 6.96 -29.06
CA SER A 141 -3.37 7.42 -30.44
C SER A 141 -4.21 6.58 -31.41
N PHE A 142 -4.55 5.33 -31.06
CA PHE A 142 -5.45 4.45 -31.83
C PHE A 142 -6.95 4.71 -31.56
N GLY A 143 -7.28 5.66 -30.69
CA GLY A 143 -8.65 6.09 -30.40
C GLY A 143 -9.25 5.48 -29.14
N THR A 144 -10.41 6.01 -28.73
CA THR A 144 -11.07 5.70 -27.45
C THR A 144 -11.46 4.23 -27.29
N LEU A 145 -11.70 3.51 -28.39
CA LEU A 145 -12.09 2.09 -28.40
C LEU A 145 -10.93 1.16 -27.98
N ALA A 146 -9.70 1.46 -28.43
CA ALA A 146 -8.50 0.72 -28.04
C ALA A 146 -8.12 0.97 -26.57
N MET A 147 -8.29 2.21 -26.09
CA MET A 147 -8.11 2.55 -24.69
C MET A 147 -9.15 1.90 -23.77
N ALA A 148 -10.41 1.86 -24.20
CA ALA A 148 -11.48 1.21 -23.44
C ALA A 148 -11.27 -0.31 -23.33
N ALA A 149 -10.80 -0.96 -24.40
CA ALA A 149 -10.49 -2.40 -24.38
C ALA A 149 -9.28 -2.76 -23.50
N TYR A 150 -8.31 -1.85 -23.31
CA TYR A 150 -7.19 -2.05 -22.40
C TYR A 150 -7.56 -1.78 -20.93
N GLY A 151 -8.61 -1.00 -20.69
CA GLY A 151 -9.11 -0.68 -19.35
C GLY A 151 -10.10 -1.67 -18.76
N VAL A 152 -10.62 -2.62 -19.56
CA VAL A 152 -11.50 -3.74 -19.14
C VAL A 152 -10.65 -4.95 -18.83
#